data_AF-A0A9X9KD59-F1
#
_entry.id   AF-A0A9X9KD59-F1
#
_cell.length_a   1.000
_cell.length_b   1.000
_cell.length_c   1.000
_cell.angle_alpha   90.00
_cell.angle_beta   90.00
_cell.angle_gamma   90.00
#
_symmetry.space_group_name_H-M   'P 1'
#
loop_
_entity.id
_entity.type
_entity.pdbx_description
1 polymer ?
#
loop_
_entity_poly.entity_id
_entity_poly.type
_entity_poly.pdbx_seq_one_letter_code
_entity_poly.pdbx_strand_id
1 'polypeptide(L)' 'MRSMNCYCSNLIEGHNTLPIDIDRAMAGEYTQEPETRNLQLEARAHIEVQQLIDSSEVPFPVLSLDGIYWIHGEFCRRLR' A
#
# COMPACT_ATOMS: atom_id res chain seq x y z
N MET A 1 -12.25 5.37 -3.63
CA MET A 1 -11.27 6.41 -3.22
C MET A 1 -9.89 5.83 -2.94
N ARG A 2 -9.74 4.77 -2.13
CA ARG A 2 -8.40 4.22 -1.78
C ARG A 2 -7.58 3.73 -2.99
N SER A 3 -8.18 3.01 -3.94
CA SER A 3 -7.51 2.65 -5.20
C SER A 3 -7.06 3.88 -6.01
N MET A 4 -7.82 4.98 -5.94
CA MET A 4 -7.48 6.24 -6.63
C MET A 4 -6.33 6.97 -5.93
N ASN A 5 -6.27 6.95 -4.60
CA ASN A 5 -5.16 7.54 -3.84
C ASN A 5 -3.86 6.75 -4.05
N CYS A 6 -3.95 5.41 -4.08
CA CYS A 6 -2.83 4.55 -4.42
C CYS A 6 -2.38 4.79 -5.86
N TYR A 7 -3.30 4.88 -6.82
CA TYR A 7 -2.99 5.25 -8.19
C TYR A 7 -2.23 6.60 -8.29
N CYS A 8 -2.67 7.61 -7.53
CA CYS A 8 -1.97 8.90 -7.47
C CYS A 8 -0.58 8.81 -6.82
N SER A 9 -0.40 8.00 -5.76
CA SER A 9 0.92 7.77 -5.14
C SER A 9 1.88 7.12 -6.14
N ASN A 10 1.43 6.04 -6.76
CA ASN A 10 2.21 5.28 -7.75
C ASN A 10 2.62 6.19 -8.92
N LEU A 11 1.71 7.03 -9.43
CA LEU A 11 2.03 8.00 -10.47
C LEU A 11 3.10 9.03 -10.07
N ILE A 12 3.04 9.55 -8.83
CA ILE A 12 4.03 10.50 -8.32
C ILE A 12 5.41 9.84 -8.16
N GLU A 13 5.43 8.55 -7.85
CA GLU A 13 6.64 7.73 -7.71
C GLU A 13 7.20 7.25 -9.06
N GLY A 14 6.50 7.53 -10.18
CA GLY A 14 6.91 7.15 -11.54
C GLY A 14 6.43 5.76 -11.98
N HIS A 15 5.56 5.12 -11.19
CA HIS A 15 5.00 3.81 -11.45
C HIS A 15 3.69 3.89 -12.24
N ASN A 16 3.66 3.27 -13.43
CA ASN A 16 2.47 3.19 -14.28
C ASN A 16 1.57 2.00 -13.89
N THR A 17 1.11 1.98 -12.64
CA THR A 17 0.11 0.98 -12.19
C THR A 17 -1.28 1.44 -12.60
N LEU A 18 -2.03 0.66 -13.38
CA LEU A 18 -3.39 1.05 -13.73
C LEU A 18 -4.35 0.76 -12.56
N PRO A 19 -5.48 1.50 -12.42
CA PRO A 19 -6.45 1.24 -11.36
C PRO A 19 -6.96 -0.21 -11.33
N ILE A 20 -7.08 -0.85 -12.50
CA ILE A 20 -7.47 -2.27 -12.61
C ILE A 20 -6.43 -3.21 -12.01
N ASP A 21 -5.15 -2.85 -12.04
CA ASP A 21 -4.07 -3.67 -11.46
C ASP A 21 -4.06 -3.56 -9.94
N ILE A 22 -4.45 -2.40 -9.40
CA ILE A 22 -4.67 -2.18 -7.96
C ILE A 22 -5.88 -3.01 -7.49
N ASP A 23 -6.99 -2.98 -8.22
CA ASP A 23 -8.18 -3.75 -7.86
C ASP A 23 -7.90 -5.27 -7.91
N ARG A 24 -7.12 -5.73 -8.90
CA ARG A 24 -6.59 -7.11 -8.95
C ARG A 24 -5.69 -7.44 -7.76
N ALA A 25 -4.79 -6.53 -7.39
CA ALA A 25 -3.92 -6.73 -6.23
C ALA A 25 -4.73 -6.89 -4.93
N MET A 26 -5.82 -6.13 -4.79
CA MET A 26 -6.74 -6.24 -3.66
C MET A 26 -7.54 -7.54 -3.66
N ALA A 27 -7.77 -8.15 -4.83
CA ALA A 27 -8.34 -9.49 -4.97
C ALA A 27 -7.32 -10.63 -4.77
N GLY A 28 -6.04 -10.31 -4.57
CA GLY A 28 -4.94 -11.28 -4.50
C GLY A 28 -4.54 -11.84 -5.86
N GLU A 29 -4.94 -11.19 -6.95
CA GLU A 29 -4.63 -11.58 -8.33
C GLU A 29 -3.38 -10.84 -8.81
N TYR A 30 -2.26 -11.57 -8.85
CA TYR A 30 -0.96 -11.02 -9.23
C TYR A 30 -0.55 -11.38 -10.64
N THR A 31 0.07 -10.44 -11.33
CA THR A 31 0.71 -10.71 -12.61
C THR A 31 1.95 -11.58 -12.43
N GLN A 32 2.35 -12.30 -13.48
CA GLN A 32 3.60 -13.06 -13.49
C GLN A 32 4.82 -12.17 -13.81
N GLU A 33 4.58 -10.98 -14.37
CA GLU A 33 5.61 -10.01 -14.69
C GLU A 33 6.14 -9.40 -13.38
N PRO A 34 7.43 -9.58 -13.05
CA PRO A 34 7.97 -9.20 -11.73
C PRO A 34 7.79 -7.73 -11.36
N GLU A 35 7.96 -6.80 -12.30
CA GLU A 35 7.87 -5.36 -12.03
C GLU A 35 6.44 -4.98 -11.65
N THR A 36 5.47 -5.36 -12.48
CA THR A 36 4.05 -5.12 -12.25
C THR A 36 3.56 -5.81 -10.99
N ARG A 37 4.00 -7.04 -10.71
CA ARG A 37 3.69 -7.73 -9.46
C ARG A 37 4.19 -6.96 -8.23
N ASN A 38 5.39 -6.41 -8.29
CA ASN A 38 5.93 -5.62 -7.17
C ASN A 38 5.08 -4.37 -6.93
N LEU A 39 4.65 -3.69 -8.00
CA LEU A 39 3.73 -2.55 -7.90
C LEU A 39 2.36 -2.93 -7.31
N GLN A 40 1.86 -4.13 -7.63
CA GLN A 40 0.63 -4.66 -7.03
C GLN A 40 0.80 -4.94 -5.54
N LEU A 41 1.93 -5.51 -5.11
CA LEU A 41 2.22 -5.76 -3.70
C LEU A 41 2.35 -4.45 -2.90
N GLU A 42 3.03 -3.47 -3.48
CA GLU A 42 3.14 -2.11 -2.93
C GLU A 42 1.78 -1.44 -2.79
N ALA A 43 0.95 -1.51 -3.84
CA ALA A 43 -0.40 -0.95 -3.82
C ALA A 43 -1.27 -1.56 -2.70
N ARG A 44 -1.23 -2.90 -2.56
CA ARG A 44 -1.92 -3.60 -1.47
C ARG A 44 -1.38 -3.17 -0.11
N ALA A 45 -0.06 -3.09 0.05
CA ALA A 45 0.56 -2.68 1.30
C ALA A 45 0.13 -1.27 1.73
N HIS A 46 0.08 -0.31 0.79
CA HIS A 46 -0.43 1.03 1.05
C HIS A 46 -1.88 1.03 1.55
N ILE A 47 -2.77 0.28 0.89
CA ILE A 47 -4.18 0.25 1.23
C ILE A 47 -4.41 -0.38 2.61
N GLU A 48 -3.74 -1.50 2.90
CA GLU A 48 -3.86 -2.18 4.19
C GLU A 48 -3.30 -1.33 5.35
N VAL A 49 -2.16 -0.67 5.15
CA VAL A 49 -1.60 0.24 6.16
C VAL A 49 -2.50 1.46 6.38
N GLN A 50 -3.07 2.03 5.32
CA GLN A 50 -4.03 3.11 5.45
C GLN A 50 -5.29 2.66 6.20
N GLN A 51 -5.76 1.42 6.00
CA GLN A 51 -6.88 0.88 6.77
C GLN A 51 -6.56 0.79 8.27
N LEU A 52 -5.34 0.40 8.66
CA LEU A 52 -4.94 0.37 10.07
C LEU A 52 -4.95 1.77 10.70
N ILE A 53 -4.51 2.78 9.94
CA ILE A 53 -4.56 4.18 10.36
C ILE A 53 -6.02 4.64 10.51
N ASP A 54 -6.85 4.39 9.49
CA ASP A 54 -8.26 4.79 9.47
C ASP A 54 -9.08 4.12 10.59
N SER A 55 -8.78 2.86 10.91
CA SER A 55 -9.42 2.09 11.98
C SER A 55 -8.89 2.41 13.37
N SER A 56 -7.92 3.33 13.50
CA SER A 56 -7.23 3.65 14.78
C SER A 56 -6.59 2.42 15.44
N GLU A 57 -6.12 1.46 14.64
CA GLU A 57 -5.45 0.24 15.09
C GLU A 57 -3.93 0.44 15.28
N VAL A 58 -3.44 1.65 15.05
CA VAL A 58 -2.04 2.03 15.33
C VAL A 58 -1.84 2.10 16.85
N PRO A 59 -0.92 1.33 17.44
CA PRO A 59 -0.74 1.25 18.90
C PRO A 59 -0.08 2.49 19.53
N PHE A 60 0.32 3.46 18.70
CA PHE A 60 0.98 4.69 19.10
C PHE A 60 0.25 5.89 18.49
N PRO A 61 0.44 7.12 19.02
CA PRO A 61 -0.01 8.32 18.33
C PRO A 61 0.56 8.36 16.91
N VAL A 62 -0.29 8.53 15.91
CA VAL A 62 0.07 8.41 14.47
C VAL A 62 1.24 9.33 14.09
N LEU A 63 1.31 10.52 14.70
CA LEU A 63 2.35 11.52 14.43
C LEU A 63 3.56 11.45 15.40
N SER A 64 3.64 10.40 16.22
CA SER A 64 4.82 10.15 17.07
C SER A 64 5.90 9.40 16.30
N LEU A 65 7.14 9.46 16.79
CA LEU A 65 8.26 8.70 16.22
C LEU A 65 7.95 7.19 16.20
N ASP A 66 7.44 6.65 17.31
CA ASP A 66 7.07 5.23 17.43
C ASP A 66 5.93 4.85 16.45
N GLY A 67 4.96 5.74 16.27
CA GLY A 67 3.88 5.57 15.30
C GLY A 67 4.40 5.51 13.87
N ILE A 68 5.28 6.44 13.48
CA ILE A 68 5.88 6.46 12.14
C ILE A 68 6.72 5.20 11.88
N TYR A 69 7.56 4.79 12.85
CA TYR A 69 8.34 3.56 12.72
C TYR A 69 7.45 2.32 12.60
N TRP A 70 6.38 2.26 13.39
CA TRP A 70 5.45 1.14 13.35
C TRP A 70 4.73 1.06 12.01
N ILE A 71 4.19 2.18 11.52
CA ILE A 71 3.51 2.29 10.22
C ILE A 71 4.45 1.87 9.09
N HIS A 72 5.69 2.36 9.10
CA HIS A 72 6.70 1.97 8.11
C HIS A 72 7.03 0.47 8.19
N GLY A 73 7.17 -0.08 9.40
CA GLY A 73 7.41 -1.51 9.60
C GLY A 73 6.25 -2.40 9.12
N GLU A 74 5.01 -1.94 9.31
CA GLU A 74 3.79 -2.63 8.84
C GLU A 74 3.73 -2.67 7.30
N PHE A 75 4.11 -1.57 6.66
CA PHE A 75 4.26 -1.47 5.21
C PHE A 75 5.33 -2.44 4.69
N CYS A 76 6.57 -2.35 5.21
CA CYS A 76 7.68 -3.19 4.76
C CYS A 76 7.43 -4.69 4.96
N ARG A 77 6.66 -5.09 5.98
CA ARG A 77 6.28 -6.50 6.19
C ARG A 77 5.35 -7.06 5.11
N ARG A 78 4.57 -6.21 4.43
CA ARG A 78 3.62 -6.59 3.37
C ARG A 78 4.22 -6.63 1.97
N LEU A 79 5.44 -6.13 1.81
CA LEU A 79 6.20 -6.18 0.56
C LEU A 79 6.89 -7.54 0.33
N ARG A 80 6.69 -8.52 1.23
CA ARG A 80 7.31 -9.86 1.17
C ARG A 80 6.34 -10.92 0.70
#